data_AF-A0A087YDP8-F1
#
_entry.id   AF-A0A087YDP8-F1
#
_cell.length_a   1.000
_cell.length_b   1.000
_cell.length_c   1.000
_cell.angle_alpha   90.00
_cell.angle_beta   90.00
_cell.angle_gamma   90.00
#
_symmetry.space_group_name_H-M   'P 1'
#
loop_
_entity.id
_entity.type
_entity.pdbx_description
1 polymer ?
#
loop_
_entity_poly.entity_id
_entity_poly.type
_entity_poly.pdbx_seq_one_letter_code
_entity_poly.pdbx_strand_id
1 'polypeptide(L)'
;LYENCTCDSSAAAQPLHWVYDLQKLKGILAQDPNPEFRSESANPFYRRQTGQQSCYGDQAYVLLESLSECGGLNVDDLKQRTLKFFGPGSEYDTPVNDPYRDRNGPRPQLPIEGPWRQASLKSFLKNVDAGKEETGCETDCQIDGIAKLAPIVAFYAGQPDMLEKVEQAIRVTQNNDECVAETLAAARFLEHFILTGPDPNVVDVVLNQLSDPSRKQPQDLDKAVIGHIHQVKENLSKRPQELIPAVFPNT
;
A
#
# COMPACT_ATOMS: atom_id res chain seq x y z
N LEU A 1 -12.99 11.83 -13.89
CA LEU A 1 -12.26 12.35 -12.71
C LEU A 1 -12.14 11.32 -11.57
N TYR A 2 -12.87 10.19 -11.59
CA TYR A 2 -12.81 9.16 -10.54
C TYR A 2 -11.87 7.96 -10.85
N GLU A 3 -11.26 7.89 -12.04
CA GLU A 3 -10.46 6.72 -12.45
C GLU A 3 -8.97 6.79 -12.03
N ASN A 4 -8.49 7.90 -11.47
CA ASN A 4 -7.05 8.10 -11.17
C ASN A 4 -6.70 8.38 -9.69
N CYS A 5 -7.64 8.34 -8.75
CA CYS A 5 -7.43 8.83 -7.38
C CYS A 5 -6.23 8.19 -6.63
N THR A 6 -5.88 6.93 -6.87
CA THR A 6 -4.71 6.29 -6.23
C THR A 6 -3.37 6.66 -6.88
N CYS A 7 -3.34 6.82 -8.21
CA CYS A 7 -2.13 7.26 -8.92
C CYS A 7 -1.84 8.74 -8.64
N ASP A 8 -2.87 9.59 -8.65
CA ASP A 8 -2.70 11.02 -8.40
C ASP A 8 -2.35 11.29 -6.94
N SER A 9 -2.94 10.55 -6.00
CA SER A 9 -2.65 10.73 -4.56
C SER A 9 -1.22 10.33 -4.18
N SER A 10 -0.67 9.25 -4.75
CA SER A 10 0.73 8.90 -4.46
C SER A 10 1.70 9.95 -4.98
N ALA A 11 1.51 10.48 -6.19
CA ALA A 11 2.38 11.52 -6.74
C ALA A 11 2.21 12.87 -6.02
N ALA A 12 0.97 13.22 -5.65
CA ALA A 12 0.66 14.45 -4.91
C ALA A 12 1.27 14.45 -3.51
N ALA A 13 1.20 13.33 -2.79
CA ALA A 13 1.62 13.21 -1.40
C ALA A 13 3.11 12.86 -1.22
N GLN A 14 3.77 12.30 -2.24
CA GLN A 14 5.17 11.87 -2.21
C GLN A 14 6.13 12.90 -1.56
N PRO A 15 6.01 14.22 -1.84
CA PRO A 15 6.86 15.23 -1.23
C PRO A 15 6.75 15.36 0.29
N LEU A 16 5.69 14.84 0.91
CA LEU A 16 5.43 14.88 2.35
C LEU A 16 5.49 13.51 3.05
N HIS A 17 5.81 12.43 2.33
CA HIS A 17 5.87 11.11 2.95
C HIS A 17 6.76 11.10 4.20
N TRP A 18 6.27 10.40 5.24
CA TRP A 18 7.01 10.10 6.47
C TRP A 18 7.50 11.33 7.26
N VAL A 19 6.82 12.46 7.13
CA VAL A 19 6.96 13.59 8.08
C VAL A 19 6.12 13.28 9.34
N TYR A 20 6.72 12.57 10.29
CA TYR A 20 6.04 12.16 11.53
C TYR A 20 5.98 13.24 12.62
N ASP A 21 6.92 14.20 12.59
CA ASP A 21 6.91 15.32 13.53
C ASP A 21 5.71 16.24 13.22
N LEU A 22 4.71 16.19 14.10
CA LEU A 22 3.48 16.94 13.94
C LEU A 22 3.69 18.46 13.98
N GLN A 23 4.69 18.96 14.71
CA GLN A 23 4.99 20.39 14.73
C GLN A 23 5.64 20.81 13.42
N LYS A 24 6.56 20.00 12.89
CA LYS A 24 7.14 20.19 11.56
C LYS A 24 6.06 20.17 10.48
N LEU A 25 5.17 19.17 10.50
CA LEU A 25 4.07 19.07 9.55
C LEU A 25 3.15 20.28 9.62
N LYS A 26 2.75 20.72 10.82
CA LYS A 26 1.96 21.95 11.02
C LYS A 26 2.67 23.18 10.45
N GLY A 27 3.97 23.31 10.68
CA GLY A 27 4.75 24.42 10.13
C GLY A 27 4.77 24.44 8.60
N ILE A 28 4.85 23.27 7.98
CA ILE A 28 4.78 23.11 6.52
C ILE A 28 3.39 23.50 5.99
N LEU A 29 2.33 22.97 6.61
CA LEU A 29 0.94 23.24 6.20
C LEU A 29 0.49 24.69 6.46
N ALA A 30 1.13 25.38 7.41
CA ALA A 30 0.87 26.80 7.66
C ALA A 30 1.41 27.70 6.55
N GLN A 31 2.42 27.26 5.80
CA GLN A 31 2.98 28.00 4.67
C GLN A 31 2.15 27.80 3.40
N ASP A 32 1.62 26.59 3.21
CA ASP A 32 0.77 26.23 2.08
C ASP A 32 -0.28 25.21 2.54
N PRO A 33 -1.57 25.59 2.58
CA PRO A 33 -2.64 24.70 3.02
C PRO A 33 -2.99 23.61 1.99
N ASN A 34 -2.49 23.70 0.74
CA ASN A 34 -2.72 22.71 -0.31
C ASN A 34 -1.38 22.04 -0.66
N PRO A 35 -0.90 21.09 0.16
CA PRO A 35 0.43 20.53 0.02
C PRO A 35 0.55 19.47 -1.09
N GLU A 36 -0.46 19.31 -1.93
CA GLU A 36 -0.36 18.43 -3.08
C GLU A 36 0.70 18.96 -4.05
N PHE A 37 1.56 18.08 -4.57
CA PHE A 37 2.56 18.45 -5.57
C PHE A 37 3.48 19.60 -5.14
N ARG A 38 3.93 19.60 -3.89
CA ARG A 38 4.92 20.58 -3.42
C ARG A 38 6.17 20.53 -4.27
N SER A 39 6.63 21.71 -4.69
CA SER A 39 7.87 21.86 -5.46
C SER A 39 9.11 21.53 -4.62
N GLU A 40 9.09 21.87 -3.33
CA GLU A 40 10.14 21.50 -2.38
C GLU A 40 9.67 20.34 -1.49
N SER A 41 10.36 19.21 -1.64
CA SER A 41 10.06 17.99 -0.89
C SER A 41 10.55 18.09 0.56
N ALA A 42 9.63 17.87 1.50
CA ALA A 42 9.91 17.78 2.93
C ALA A 42 10.10 16.34 3.43
N ASN A 43 9.97 15.36 2.53
CA ASN A 43 10.19 13.94 2.79
C ASN A 43 11.58 13.73 3.43
N PRO A 44 11.74 12.99 4.53
CA PRO A 44 13.06 12.83 5.14
C PRO A 44 13.93 11.73 4.50
N PHE A 45 13.37 10.88 3.64
CA PHE A 45 14.02 9.63 3.20
C PHE A 45 14.48 9.65 1.76
N TYR A 46 13.72 10.22 0.83
CA TYR A 46 14.05 10.19 -0.60
C TYR A 46 13.56 11.42 -1.35
N ARG A 47 14.15 11.68 -2.52
CA ARG A 47 13.81 12.76 -3.43
C ARG A 47 13.50 12.20 -4.80
N ARG A 48 12.30 12.53 -5.31
CA ARG A 48 11.90 12.33 -6.70
C ARG A 48 11.37 13.65 -7.24
N GLN A 49 11.29 13.75 -8.56
CA GLN A 49 10.66 14.90 -9.19
C GLN A 49 9.18 14.93 -8.80
N THR A 50 8.71 16.09 -8.35
CA THR A 50 7.29 16.31 -8.03
C THR A 50 6.40 15.92 -9.20
N GLY A 51 5.34 15.15 -8.92
CA GLY A 51 4.46 14.57 -9.93
C GLY A 51 4.85 13.16 -10.38
N GLN A 52 6.05 12.68 -10.03
CA GLN A 52 6.37 11.26 -10.16
C GLN A 52 5.71 10.45 -9.04
N GLN A 53 5.43 9.19 -9.35
CA GLN A 53 4.89 8.24 -8.38
C GLN A 53 5.86 7.99 -7.22
N SER A 54 5.34 7.46 -6.13
CA SER A 54 6.19 6.76 -5.15
C SER A 54 6.24 5.26 -5.48
N CYS A 55 7.01 4.49 -4.71
CA CYS A 55 7.02 3.03 -4.81
C CYS A 55 5.65 2.37 -4.62
N TYR A 56 4.72 3.03 -3.91
CA TYR A 56 3.34 2.56 -3.79
C TYR A 56 2.60 2.68 -5.13
N GLY A 57 2.64 3.87 -5.75
CA GLY A 57 2.00 4.13 -7.03
C GLY A 57 2.61 3.30 -8.16
N ASP A 58 3.93 3.13 -8.17
CA ASP A 58 4.61 2.29 -9.17
C ASP A 58 4.20 0.81 -9.07
N GLN A 59 3.95 0.28 -7.86
CA GLN A 59 3.41 -1.07 -7.73
C GLN A 59 1.97 -1.19 -8.22
N ALA A 60 1.13 -0.18 -7.96
CA ALA A 60 -0.23 -0.13 -8.49
C ALA A 60 -0.21 -0.10 -10.03
N TYR A 61 0.71 0.67 -10.61
CA TYR A 61 0.91 0.73 -12.06
C TYR A 61 1.32 -0.63 -12.64
N VAL A 62 2.30 -1.32 -12.05
CA VAL A 62 2.72 -2.66 -12.51
C VAL A 62 1.56 -3.67 -12.45
N LEU A 63 0.75 -3.62 -11.38
CA LEU A 63 -0.44 -4.46 -11.27
C LEU A 63 -1.49 -4.13 -12.34
N LEU A 64 -1.77 -2.85 -12.57
CA LEU A 64 -2.68 -2.40 -13.62
C LEU A 64 -2.22 -2.85 -15.01
N GLU A 65 -0.93 -2.68 -15.32
CA GLU A 65 -0.35 -3.08 -16.60
C GLU A 65 -0.50 -4.59 -16.82
N SER A 66 -0.17 -5.42 -15.81
CA SER A 66 -0.34 -6.88 -15.88
C SER A 66 -1.80 -7.28 -16.13
N LEU A 67 -2.75 -6.69 -15.38
CA LEU A 67 -4.18 -6.96 -15.55
C LEU A 67 -4.69 -6.59 -16.94
N SER A 68 -4.28 -5.41 -17.43
CA SER A 68 -4.69 -4.90 -18.75
C SER A 68 -4.17 -5.77 -19.89
N GLU A 69 -2.89 -6.15 -19.84
CA GLU A 69 -2.25 -6.95 -20.89
C GLU A 69 -2.70 -8.42 -20.87
N CYS A 70 -2.98 -8.98 -19.69
CA CYS A 70 -3.41 -10.38 -19.56
C CYS A 70 -4.93 -10.59 -19.64
N GLY A 71 -5.74 -9.52 -19.55
CA GLY A 71 -7.19 -9.63 -19.47
C GLY A 71 -7.71 -10.24 -18.15
N GLY A 72 -6.91 -10.15 -17.09
CA GLY A 72 -7.19 -10.75 -15.78
C GLY A 72 -5.90 -10.99 -14.99
N LEU A 73 -6.01 -11.47 -13.75
CA LEU A 73 -4.85 -11.75 -12.92
C LEU A 73 -4.06 -12.93 -13.49
N ASN A 74 -2.82 -12.65 -13.86
CA ASN A 74 -1.80 -13.65 -14.16
C ASN A 74 -0.63 -13.46 -13.19
N VAL A 75 -0.50 -14.36 -12.21
CA VAL A 75 0.50 -14.25 -11.13
C VAL A 75 1.92 -14.32 -11.67
N ASP A 76 2.18 -15.14 -12.69
CA ASP A 76 3.52 -15.27 -13.27
C ASP A 76 3.91 -14.01 -14.06
N ASP A 77 3.00 -13.47 -14.86
CA ASP A 77 3.23 -12.19 -15.56
C ASP A 77 3.47 -11.05 -14.56
N LEU A 78 2.66 -10.97 -13.49
CA LEU A 78 2.82 -9.98 -12.43
C LEU A 78 4.19 -10.09 -11.74
N LYS A 79 4.66 -11.31 -11.44
CA LYS A 79 6.02 -11.55 -10.92
C LYS A 79 7.09 -11.06 -11.89
N GLN A 80 6.98 -11.39 -13.18
CA GLN A 80 7.97 -10.98 -14.19
C GLN A 80 8.02 -9.46 -14.37
N ARG A 81 6.86 -8.78 -14.42
CA ARG A 81 6.80 -7.32 -14.53
C ARG A 81 7.32 -6.63 -13.27
N THR A 82 7.00 -7.17 -12.10
CA THR A 82 7.53 -6.67 -10.82
C THR A 82 9.05 -6.80 -10.79
N LEU A 83 9.60 -7.94 -11.19
CA LEU A 83 11.05 -8.14 -11.30
C LEU A 83 11.68 -7.17 -12.30
N LYS A 84 11.08 -6.99 -13.49
CA LYS A 84 11.58 -6.07 -14.51
C LYS A 84 11.58 -4.61 -14.04
N PHE A 85 10.52 -4.19 -13.35
CA PHE A 85 10.34 -2.79 -12.94
C PHE A 85 11.19 -2.44 -11.70
N PHE A 86 11.29 -3.34 -10.73
CA PHE A 86 11.95 -3.08 -9.45
C PHE A 86 13.30 -3.77 -9.26
N GLY A 87 13.69 -4.70 -10.14
CA GLY A 87 14.89 -5.52 -10.03
C GLY A 87 16.15 -4.91 -10.65
N PRO A 88 17.17 -5.73 -10.96
CA PRO A 88 18.46 -5.26 -11.47
C PRO A 88 18.36 -4.41 -12.73
N GLY A 89 19.13 -3.32 -12.78
CA GLY A 89 19.16 -2.37 -13.90
C GLY A 89 18.00 -1.38 -13.98
N SER A 90 17.06 -1.41 -13.01
CA SER A 90 15.97 -0.43 -12.95
C SER A 90 16.36 0.84 -12.18
N GLU A 91 15.51 1.88 -12.18
CA GLU A 91 15.72 3.11 -11.39
C GLU A 91 15.83 2.81 -9.87
N TYR A 92 15.25 1.69 -9.43
CA TYR A 92 15.32 1.26 -8.04
C TYR A 92 16.64 0.57 -7.69
N ASP A 93 17.44 0.16 -8.68
CA ASP A 93 18.69 -0.57 -8.50
C ASP A 93 19.84 0.33 -8.08
N THR A 94 19.75 0.82 -6.84
CA THR A 94 20.74 1.70 -6.22
C THR A 94 21.39 1.02 -5.01
N PRO A 95 22.61 1.41 -4.61
CA PRO A 95 23.28 0.83 -3.44
C PRO A 95 22.47 0.91 -2.14
N VAL A 96 21.63 1.94 -1.96
CA VAL A 96 20.78 2.08 -0.76
C VAL A 96 19.57 1.15 -0.82
N ASN A 97 19.08 0.89 -2.02
CA ASN A 97 17.93 0.00 -2.27
C ASN A 97 18.32 -1.47 -2.41
N ASP A 98 19.62 -1.79 -2.51
CA ASP A 98 20.12 -3.16 -2.62
C ASP A 98 19.45 -4.07 -1.57
N PRO A 99 18.74 -5.13 -2.00
CA PRO A 99 18.11 -6.06 -1.07
C PRO A 99 19.12 -6.73 -0.14
N TYR A 100 20.36 -6.92 -0.57
CA TYR A 100 21.44 -7.58 0.17
C TYR A 100 22.30 -6.63 1.01
N ARG A 101 21.99 -5.33 1.01
CA ARG A 101 22.72 -4.33 1.82
C ARG A 101 22.76 -4.74 3.30
N ASP A 102 23.97 -4.77 3.86
CA ASP A 102 24.18 -5.07 5.27
C ASP A 102 23.52 -4.02 6.17
N ARG A 103 22.60 -4.47 7.03
CA ARG A 103 21.89 -3.61 8.00
C ARG A 103 22.79 -3.13 9.13
N ASN A 104 23.89 -3.82 9.41
CA ASN A 104 24.89 -3.42 10.41
C ASN A 104 25.97 -2.49 9.83
N GLY A 105 25.97 -2.29 8.51
CA GLY A 105 26.88 -1.37 7.84
C GLY A 105 26.54 0.11 8.10
N PRO A 106 27.37 1.04 7.56
CA PRO A 106 27.13 2.47 7.69
C PRO A 106 25.75 2.87 7.18
N ARG A 107 25.02 3.68 7.96
CA ARG A 107 23.71 4.21 7.57
C ARG A 107 23.85 5.14 6.35
N PRO A 108 22.91 5.11 5.40
CA PRO A 108 22.98 5.98 4.24
C PRO A 108 22.74 7.42 4.70
N GLN A 109 23.33 8.38 3.99
CA GLN A 109 22.94 9.77 4.12
C GLN A 109 21.53 9.93 3.54
N LEU A 110 20.62 10.47 4.33
CA LEU A 110 19.25 10.75 3.92
C LEU A 110 19.02 12.26 3.81
N PRO A 111 18.13 12.70 2.91
CA PRO A 111 17.38 11.89 1.95
C PRO A 111 18.25 11.36 0.81
N ILE A 112 17.90 10.22 0.23
CA ILE A 112 18.55 9.74 -1.00
C ILE A 112 18.00 10.48 -2.22
N GLU A 113 18.83 10.60 -3.26
CA GLU A 113 18.36 10.97 -4.60
C GLU A 113 17.80 9.72 -5.31
N GLY A 114 16.60 9.84 -5.88
CA GLY A 114 15.90 8.76 -6.57
C GLY A 114 14.85 8.04 -5.71
N PRO A 115 14.31 6.91 -6.21
CA PRO A 115 13.19 6.24 -5.57
C PRO A 115 13.61 5.40 -4.36
N TRP A 116 12.69 5.19 -3.44
CA TRP A 116 12.86 4.30 -2.28
C TRP A 116 12.23 2.93 -2.53
N ARG A 117 13.00 1.84 -2.47
CA ARG A 117 12.49 0.46 -2.60
C ARG A 117 11.97 -0.05 -1.24
N GLN A 118 10.71 -0.45 -1.19
CA GLN A 118 10.07 -1.01 0.02
C GLN A 118 10.64 -2.35 0.46
N ALA A 119 10.44 -2.69 1.72
CA ALA A 119 10.97 -3.93 2.30
C ALA A 119 10.32 -5.18 1.68
N SER A 120 9.01 -5.14 1.42
CA SER A 120 8.27 -6.17 0.66
C SER A 120 8.95 -6.51 -0.67
N LEU A 121 9.30 -5.50 -1.47
CA LEU A 121 9.99 -5.66 -2.75
C LEU A 121 11.43 -6.16 -2.61
N LYS A 122 12.16 -5.74 -1.57
CA LYS A 122 13.51 -6.28 -1.31
C LYS A 122 13.46 -7.78 -1.00
N SER A 123 12.50 -8.22 -0.21
CA SER A 123 12.30 -9.64 0.08
C SER A 123 11.79 -10.40 -1.14
N PHE A 124 10.89 -9.81 -1.94
CA PHE A 124 10.46 -10.36 -3.22
C PHE A 124 11.65 -10.70 -4.12
N LEU A 125 12.56 -9.75 -4.33
CA LEU A 125 13.76 -9.97 -5.15
C LEU A 125 14.62 -11.11 -4.61
N LYS A 126 14.84 -11.17 -3.29
CA LYS A 126 15.58 -12.29 -2.67
C LYS A 126 14.93 -13.64 -2.87
N ASN A 127 13.61 -13.70 -2.76
CA ASN A 127 12.85 -14.94 -2.91
C ASN A 127 12.85 -15.42 -4.37
N VAL A 128 12.77 -14.48 -5.33
CA VAL A 128 12.95 -14.77 -6.76
C VAL A 128 14.36 -15.29 -7.04
N ASP A 129 15.40 -14.63 -6.54
CA ASP A 129 16.81 -15.06 -6.72
C ASP A 129 17.07 -16.45 -6.10
N ALA A 130 16.36 -16.78 -5.02
CA ALA A 130 16.41 -18.09 -4.37
C ALA A 130 15.56 -19.16 -5.08
N GLY A 131 14.85 -18.82 -6.16
CA GLY A 131 14.00 -19.75 -6.90
C GLY A 131 12.76 -20.22 -6.14
N LYS A 132 12.27 -19.45 -5.17
CA LYS A 132 11.05 -19.79 -4.43
C LYS A 132 9.80 -19.62 -5.29
N GLU A 133 8.85 -20.52 -5.13
CA GLU A 133 7.52 -20.40 -5.75
C GLU A 133 6.71 -19.25 -5.12
N GLU A 134 6.67 -19.21 -3.80
CA GLU A 134 6.10 -18.11 -3.02
C GLU A 134 7.13 -16.99 -2.85
N THR A 135 6.87 -15.86 -3.51
CA THR A 135 7.83 -14.76 -3.60
C THR A 135 7.58 -13.66 -2.56
N GLY A 136 6.41 -13.58 -1.96
CA GLY A 136 6.07 -12.51 -1.03
C GLY A 136 6.89 -12.53 0.26
N CYS A 137 6.99 -11.36 0.90
CA CYS A 137 7.66 -11.23 2.20
C CYS A 137 6.76 -11.72 3.34
N GLU A 138 7.24 -12.67 4.14
CA GLU A 138 6.48 -13.24 5.28
C GLU A 138 6.38 -12.29 6.48
N THR A 139 7.33 -11.36 6.61
CA THR A 139 7.47 -10.49 7.80
C THR A 139 7.07 -9.05 7.54
N ASP A 140 6.78 -8.68 6.30
CA ASP A 140 6.37 -7.33 5.96
C ASP A 140 4.86 -7.18 6.19
N CYS A 141 4.50 -6.32 7.12
CA CYS A 141 3.11 -6.00 7.46
C CYS A 141 2.80 -4.52 7.21
N GLN A 142 3.43 -3.93 6.18
CA GLN A 142 3.20 -2.53 5.80
C GLN A 142 1.96 -2.40 4.91
N ILE A 143 1.55 -1.15 4.66
CA ILE A 143 0.32 -0.80 3.92
C ILE A 143 0.41 -1.05 2.39
N ASP A 144 1.48 -1.66 1.89
CA ASP A 144 1.75 -1.77 0.44
C ASP A 144 0.59 -2.45 -0.31
N GLY A 145 0.01 -3.50 0.26
CA GLY A 145 -1.16 -4.21 -0.28
C GLY A 145 -2.35 -3.28 -0.49
N ILE A 146 -2.70 -2.48 0.53
CA ILE A 146 -3.79 -1.52 0.46
C ILE A 146 -3.50 -0.43 -0.59
N ALA A 147 -2.27 0.10 -0.59
CA ALA A 147 -1.89 1.21 -1.46
C ALA A 147 -1.96 0.87 -2.96
N LYS A 148 -1.87 -0.41 -3.32
CA LYS A 148 -1.93 -0.89 -4.71
C LYS A 148 -3.20 -1.65 -5.09
N LEU A 149 -4.19 -1.75 -4.20
CA LEU A 149 -5.35 -2.63 -4.41
C LEU A 149 -6.33 -2.13 -5.49
N ALA A 150 -6.32 -0.84 -5.80
CA ALA A 150 -7.34 -0.22 -6.64
C ALA A 150 -7.53 -0.85 -8.03
N PRO A 151 -6.47 -1.14 -8.83
CA PRO A 151 -6.63 -1.73 -10.15
C PRO A 151 -7.33 -3.09 -10.13
N ILE A 152 -6.94 -3.97 -9.19
CA ILE A 152 -7.49 -5.33 -9.14
C ILE A 152 -8.92 -5.34 -8.60
N VAL A 153 -9.24 -4.51 -7.61
CA VAL A 153 -10.63 -4.41 -7.12
C VAL A 153 -11.53 -3.81 -8.18
N ALA A 154 -11.08 -2.77 -8.91
CA ALA A 154 -11.87 -2.21 -10.00
C ALA A 154 -12.09 -3.22 -11.13
N PHE A 155 -11.09 -4.03 -11.47
CA PHE A 155 -11.19 -5.04 -12.52
C PHE A 155 -12.21 -6.15 -12.17
N TYR A 156 -12.26 -6.55 -10.90
CA TYR A 156 -13.08 -7.67 -10.42
C TYR A 156 -14.32 -7.28 -9.63
N ALA A 157 -14.65 -5.99 -9.50
CA ALA A 157 -15.78 -5.53 -8.70
C ALA A 157 -17.10 -6.23 -9.09
N GLY A 158 -17.79 -6.78 -8.10
CA GLY A 158 -19.04 -7.53 -8.28
C GLY A 158 -18.84 -8.99 -8.71
N GLN A 159 -17.62 -9.42 -9.01
CA GLN A 159 -17.32 -10.81 -9.33
C GLN A 159 -17.14 -11.64 -8.05
N PRO A 160 -17.61 -12.90 -8.04
CA PRO A 160 -17.63 -13.69 -6.82
C PRO A 160 -16.24 -14.08 -6.29
N ASP A 161 -15.22 -14.04 -7.14
CA ASP A 161 -13.82 -14.39 -6.87
C ASP A 161 -12.91 -13.17 -6.65
N MET A 162 -13.45 -11.94 -6.60
CA MET A 162 -12.67 -10.70 -6.44
C MET A 162 -11.65 -10.78 -5.30
N LEU A 163 -12.08 -11.20 -4.11
CA LEU A 163 -11.21 -11.31 -2.94
C LEU A 163 -10.12 -12.37 -3.11
N GLU A 164 -10.39 -13.46 -3.81
CA GLU A 164 -9.37 -14.48 -4.13
C GLU A 164 -8.27 -13.88 -5.02
N LYS A 165 -8.67 -13.12 -6.04
CA LYS A 165 -7.74 -12.45 -6.95
C LYS A 165 -6.91 -11.39 -6.23
N VAL A 166 -7.54 -10.60 -5.36
CA VAL A 166 -6.85 -9.62 -4.51
C VAL A 166 -5.77 -10.30 -3.67
N GLU A 167 -6.12 -11.38 -2.96
CA GLU A 167 -5.16 -12.11 -2.13
C GLU A 167 -3.98 -12.67 -2.96
N GLN A 168 -4.26 -13.32 -4.08
CA GLN A 168 -3.24 -13.86 -4.99
C GLN A 168 -2.25 -12.78 -5.47
N ALA A 169 -2.75 -11.58 -5.80
CA ALA A 169 -1.90 -10.47 -6.25
C ALA A 169 -1.04 -9.87 -5.12
N ILE A 170 -1.57 -9.75 -3.91
CA ILE A 170 -0.84 -9.21 -2.76
C ILE A 170 0.30 -10.15 -2.36
N ARG A 171 0.02 -11.46 -2.33
CA ARG A 171 0.99 -12.51 -1.96
C ARG A 171 2.20 -12.59 -2.88
N VAL A 172 2.17 -11.94 -4.06
CA VAL A 172 3.37 -11.77 -4.90
C VAL A 172 4.49 -11.05 -4.15
N THR A 173 4.19 -10.00 -3.38
CA THR A 173 5.21 -9.20 -2.68
C THR A 173 5.08 -9.22 -1.16
N GLN A 174 3.90 -9.52 -0.61
CA GLN A 174 3.64 -9.61 0.83
C GLN A 174 2.88 -10.90 1.14
N ASN A 175 3.57 -11.87 1.71
CA ASN A 175 3.00 -13.15 2.12
C ASN A 175 2.80 -13.21 3.63
N ASN A 176 2.10 -12.20 4.16
CA ASN A 176 1.83 -12.05 5.58
C ASN A 176 0.31 -11.98 5.80
N ASP A 177 -0.22 -12.86 6.64
CA ASP A 177 -1.67 -13.02 6.79
C ASP A 177 -2.37 -11.83 7.44
N GLU A 178 -1.66 -11.05 8.28
CA GLU A 178 -2.20 -9.82 8.86
C GLU A 178 -2.39 -8.75 7.78
N CYS A 179 -1.37 -8.54 6.96
CA CYS A 179 -1.43 -7.64 5.80
C CYS A 179 -2.52 -8.06 4.81
N VAL A 180 -2.64 -9.36 4.53
CA VAL A 180 -3.67 -9.90 3.64
C VAL A 180 -5.06 -9.65 4.20
N ALA A 181 -5.31 -9.95 5.48
CA ALA A 181 -6.61 -9.75 6.10
C ALA A 181 -7.04 -8.28 6.09
N GLU A 182 -6.13 -7.35 6.44
CA GLU A 182 -6.41 -5.91 6.37
C GLU A 182 -6.68 -5.45 4.94
N THR A 183 -5.92 -5.94 3.97
CA THR A 183 -6.10 -5.56 2.56
C THR A 183 -7.41 -6.10 1.99
N LEU A 184 -7.82 -7.32 2.36
CA LEU A 184 -9.12 -7.87 1.96
C LEU A 184 -10.29 -7.09 2.57
N ALA A 185 -10.17 -6.61 3.81
CA ALA A 185 -11.16 -5.69 4.37
C ALA A 185 -11.20 -4.36 3.60
N ALA A 186 -10.05 -3.77 3.28
CA ALA A 186 -9.98 -2.57 2.45
C ALA A 186 -10.56 -2.78 1.04
N ALA A 187 -10.38 -3.97 0.45
CA ALA A 187 -10.97 -4.33 -0.84
C ALA A 187 -12.50 -4.37 -0.77
N ARG A 188 -13.10 -4.85 0.32
CA ARG A 188 -14.57 -4.79 0.52
C ARG A 188 -15.09 -3.36 0.57
N PHE A 189 -14.38 -2.46 1.27
CA PHE A 189 -14.72 -1.04 1.28
C PHE A 189 -14.67 -0.44 -0.13
N LEU A 190 -13.58 -0.68 -0.86
CA LEU A 190 -13.41 -0.12 -2.19
C LEU A 190 -14.43 -0.68 -3.19
N GLU A 191 -14.67 -1.99 -3.17
CA GLU A 191 -15.68 -2.64 -4.01
C GLU A 191 -17.06 -2.02 -3.76
N HIS A 192 -17.45 -1.84 -2.49
CA HIS A 192 -18.72 -1.21 -2.14
C HIS A 192 -18.84 0.17 -2.79
N PHE A 193 -17.83 1.03 -2.63
CA PHE A 193 -17.85 2.36 -3.24
C PHE A 193 -17.89 2.34 -4.77
N ILE A 194 -17.23 1.38 -5.40
CA ILE A 194 -17.26 1.21 -6.87
C ILE A 194 -18.66 0.84 -7.34
N LEU A 195 -19.33 -0.08 -6.64
CA LEU A 195 -20.63 -0.60 -7.04
C LEU A 195 -21.81 0.31 -6.66
N THR A 196 -21.72 1.01 -5.53
CA THR A 196 -22.86 1.74 -4.95
C THR A 196 -22.64 3.25 -4.87
N GLY A 197 -21.42 3.74 -5.12
CA GLY A 197 -21.05 5.12 -4.83
C GLY A 197 -20.91 5.39 -3.32
N PRO A 198 -20.84 6.68 -2.91
CA PRO A 198 -20.67 7.07 -1.52
C PRO A 198 -21.78 6.53 -0.61
N ASP A 199 -21.41 5.87 0.48
CA ASP A 199 -22.35 5.33 1.47
C ASP A 199 -21.88 5.65 2.91
N PRO A 200 -22.65 6.42 3.69
CA PRO A 200 -22.31 6.72 5.08
C PRO A 200 -22.35 5.48 6.00
N ASN A 201 -22.99 4.39 5.58
CA ASN A 201 -23.13 3.15 6.35
C ASN A 201 -22.12 2.07 5.95
N VAL A 202 -21.18 2.37 5.05
CA VAL A 202 -20.22 1.39 4.51
C VAL A 202 -19.45 0.63 5.61
N VAL A 203 -19.15 1.28 6.74
CA VAL A 203 -18.50 0.64 7.89
C VAL A 203 -19.34 -0.51 8.44
N ASP A 204 -20.65 -0.30 8.59
CA ASP A 204 -21.57 -1.34 9.04
C ASP A 204 -21.77 -2.43 7.98
N VAL A 205 -21.80 -2.06 6.70
CA VAL A 205 -21.87 -3.03 5.60
C VAL A 205 -20.68 -3.98 5.64
N VAL A 206 -19.45 -3.46 5.72
CA VAL A 206 -18.23 -4.29 5.74
C VAL A 206 -18.13 -5.10 7.04
N LEU A 207 -18.50 -4.53 8.20
CA LEU A 207 -18.55 -5.28 9.46
C LEU A 207 -19.51 -6.47 9.39
N ASN A 208 -20.68 -6.28 8.77
CA ASN A 208 -21.65 -7.36 8.57
C ASN A 208 -21.11 -8.43 7.62
N GLN A 209 -20.42 -8.05 6.53
CA GLN A 209 -19.78 -9.02 5.63
C GLN A 209 -18.68 -9.83 6.34
N LEU A 210 -17.84 -9.19 7.15
CA LEU A 210 -16.76 -9.87 7.90
C LEU A 210 -17.31 -10.76 9.02
N SER A 211 -18.47 -10.41 9.59
CA SER A 211 -19.11 -11.19 10.65
C SER A 211 -19.95 -12.36 10.15
N ASP A 212 -20.19 -12.46 8.83
CA ASP A 212 -20.94 -13.56 8.24
C ASP A 212 -20.15 -14.89 8.35
N PRO A 213 -20.71 -15.93 9.00
CA PRO A 213 -20.07 -17.25 9.09
C PRO A 213 -19.83 -17.92 7.74
N SER A 214 -20.60 -17.54 6.71
CA SER A 214 -20.53 -18.04 5.34
C SER A 214 -19.80 -17.08 4.37
N ARG A 215 -19.11 -16.06 4.91
CA ARG A 215 -18.40 -15.08 4.10
C ARG A 215 -17.39 -15.72 3.16
N LYS A 216 -17.20 -15.05 2.02
CA LYS A 216 -16.16 -15.39 1.04
C LYS A 216 -14.77 -14.98 1.55
N GLN A 217 -13.77 -15.80 1.25
CA GLN A 217 -12.38 -15.61 1.68
C GLN A 217 -12.23 -15.32 3.18
N PRO A 218 -12.62 -16.25 4.07
CA PRO A 218 -12.41 -16.10 5.50
C PRO A 218 -10.92 -16.13 5.83
N GLN A 219 -10.47 -15.19 6.65
CA GLN A 219 -9.10 -15.14 7.17
C GLN A 219 -9.09 -15.42 8.67
N ASP A 220 -8.02 -16.02 9.18
CA ASP A 220 -7.86 -16.31 10.62
C ASP A 220 -7.88 -15.04 11.47
N LEU A 221 -7.40 -13.93 10.91
CA LEU A 221 -7.28 -12.64 11.58
C LEU A 221 -8.49 -11.71 11.40
N ASP A 222 -9.57 -12.17 10.75
CA ASP A 222 -10.78 -11.35 10.54
C ASP A 222 -11.36 -10.79 11.84
N LYS A 223 -11.27 -11.53 12.95
CA LYS A 223 -11.74 -11.05 14.27
C LYS A 223 -10.95 -9.82 14.76
N ALA A 224 -9.63 -9.80 14.52
CA ALA A 224 -8.80 -8.66 14.87
C ALA A 224 -9.14 -7.46 13.99
N VAL A 225 -9.29 -7.68 12.68
CA VAL A 225 -9.68 -6.65 11.71
C VAL A 225 -11.05 -6.04 12.04
N ILE A 226 -12.04 -6.86 12.42
CA ILE A 226 -13.35 -6.40 12.93
C ILE A 226 -13.15 -5.49 14.15
N GLY A 227 -12.29 -5.88 15.09
CA GLY A 227 -11.93 -5.05 16.25
C GLY A 227 -11.34 -3.70 15.86
N HIS A 228 -10.41 -3.67 14.91
CA HIS A 228 -9.81 -2.43 14.39
C HIS A 228 -10.87 -1.53 13.72
N ILE A 229 -11.77 -2.10 12.91
CA ILE A 229 -12.85 -1.33 12.27
C ILE A 229 -13.82 -0.77 13.30
N HIS A 230 -14.15 -1.51 14.37
CA HIS A 230 -14.95 -0.99 15.47
C HIS A 230 -14.26 0.19 16.17
N GLN A 231 -12.96 0.11 16.43
CA GLN A 231 -12.21 1.24 16.99
C GLN A 231 -12.28 2.46 16.06
N VAL A 232 -12.15 2.29 14.75
CA VAL A 232 -12.33 3.40 13.80
C VAL A 232 -13.74 4.00 13.94
N LYS A 233 -14.78 3.15 13.96
CA LYS A 233 -16.18 3.57 14.10
C LYS A 233 -16.44 4.39 15.37
N GLU A 234 -15.92 3.94 16.50
CA GLU A 234 -16.06 4.62 17.81
C GLU A 234 -15.35 5.98 17.84
N ASN A 235 -14.36 6.18 16.97
CA ASN A 235 -13.54 7.37 16.92
C ASN A 235 -13.92 8.35 15.79
N LEU A 236 -14.91 8.03 14.94
CA LEU A 236 -15.31 8.88 13.80
C LEU A 236 -15.73 10.30 14.19
N SER A 237 -16.28 10.49 15.39
CA SER A 237 -16.71 11.81 15.90
C SER A 237 -15.61 12.58 16.62
N LYS A 238 -14.46 11.95 16.90
CA LYS A 238 -13.34 12.57 17.59
C LYS A 238 -12.45 13.32 16.61
N ARG A 239 -11.91 14.45 17.05
CA ARG A 239 -10.93 15.22 16.27
C ARG A 239 -9.60 14.47 16.26
N PRO A 240 -8.78 14.60 15.20
CA PRO A 240 -7.45 13.97 15.15
C PRO A 240 -6.61 14.25 16.41
N GLN A 241 -6.68 15.45 16.98
CA GLN A 241 -5.93 15.83 18.18
C GLN A 241 -6.31 15.02 19.43
N GLU A 242 -7.52 14.48 19.48
CA GLU A 242 -8.05 13.66 20.58
C GLU A 242 -7.65 12.19 20.43
N LEU A 243 -7.11 11.81 19.26
CA LEU A 243 -6.68 10.45 18.92
C LEU A 243 -5.17 10.30 18.91
N ILE A 244 -4.40 11.40 18.93
CA ILE A 244 -2.94 11.35 19.00
C ILE A 244 -2.56 10.73 20.35
N PRO A 245 -1.88 9.56 20.36
CA PRO A 245 -1.38 9.00 21.60
C PRO A 245 -0.38 9.96 22.24
N ALA A 246 -0.36 10.06 23.57
CA ALA A 246 0.61 10.90 24.28
C ALA A 246 2.08 10.51 24.01
N VAL A 247 2.30 9.29 23.53
CA VAL A 247 3.60 8.74 23.11
C VAL A 247 3.39 7.95 21.83
N PHE A 248 4.10 8.31 20.75
CA PHE A 248 4.29 7.42 19.61
C PHE A 248 5.44 6.47 19.94
N PRO A 249 5.20 5.17 20.21
CA PRO A 249 6.27 4.20 20.23
C PRO A 249 6.74 3.99 18.78
N ASN A 250 7.96 4.42 18.47
CA ASN A 250 8.66 3.92 17.29
C ASN A 250 9.08 2.48 17.59
N THR A 251 8.17 1.53 17.38
CA THR A 251 8.51 0.11 17.29
C THR A 251 8.68 -0.27 15.82
#